data_AF-A0A928RW20-F1
#
_entry.id   AF-A0A928RW20-F1
#
_cell.length_a   1.000
_cell.length_b   1.000
_cell.length_c   1.000
_cell.angle_alpha   90.00
_cell.angle_beta   90.00
_cell.angle_gamma   90.00
#
_symmetry.space_group_name_H-M   'P 1'
#
loop_
_entity.id
_entity.type
_entity.pdbx_description
1 polymer ?
#
loop_
_entity_poly.entity_id
_entity_poly.type
_entity_poly.pdbx_seq_one_letter_code
_entity_poly.pdbx_strand_id
1 'polypeptide(L)' 'MSPGVDVATCIGCGCTDDCACFKDGKPCYWLAVDYDRGRGVCSECHDRLNEFGREYGDTGGR' A
#
# COMPACT_ATOMS: atom_id res chain seq x y z
N MET A 1 -2.92 15.64 19.04
CA MET A 1 -2.68 14.48 18.18
C MET A 1 -3.44 14.76 16.90
N SER A 2 -2.76 15.20 15.84
CA SER A 2 -3.38 15.73 14.62
C SER A 2 -4.12 14.62 13.84
N PRO A 3 -5.25 14.92 13.19
CA PRO A 3 -6.09 13.91 12.56
C PRO A 3 -5.46 13.40 11.27
N GLY A 4 -5.21 12.10 11.25
CA GLY A 4 -5.27 11.18 10.11
C GLY A 4 -4.77 11.69 8.76
N VAL A 5 -3.48 11.47 8.49
CA VAL A 5 -3.14 10.92 7.17
C VAL A 5 -3.62 9.47 7.26
N ASP A 6 -4.57 9.06 6.43
CA ASP A 6 -5.11 7.70 6.46
C ASP A 6 -3.95 6.71 6.27
N VAL A 7 -3.63 5.96 7.33
CA VAL A 7 -2.54 5.00 7.30
C VAL A 7 -2.91 3.91 6.32
N ALA A 8 -2.20 3.83 5.20
CA ALA A 8 -2.43 2.82 4.20
C ALA A 8 -1.91 1.48 4.70
N THR A 9 -2.70 0.43 4.52
CA THR A 9 -2.30 -0.94 4.89
C THR A 9 -2.12 -1.79 3.65
N CYS A 10 -1.00 -2.50 3.56
CA CYS A 10 -0.73 -3.42 2.46
C CYS A 10 -1.69 -4.60 2.49
N ILE A 11 -2.39 -4.89 1.38
CA ILE A 11 -3.33 -6.01 1.29
C ILE A 11 -2.64 -7.39 1.31
N GLY A 12 -1.32 -7.42 1.15
CA GLY A 12 -0.50 -8.63 1.18
C GLY A 12 0.15 -8.89 2.55
N CYS A 13 1.13 -8.07 2.93
CA CYS A 13 1.91 -8.27 4.17
C CYS A 13 1.39 -7.47 5.38
N GLY A 14 0.43 -6.55 5.18
CA GLY A 14 -0.10 -5.71 6.26
C GLY A 14 0.82 -4.58 6.73
N CYS A 15 1.94 -4.32 6.05
CA CYS A 15 2.77 -3.15 6.36
C CYS A 15 1.99 -1.85 6.19
N THR A 16 2.40 -0.83 6.93
CA THR A 16 1.81 0.50 6.94
C THR A 16 2.85 1.58 6.63
N ASP A 17 2.42 2.84 6.49
CA ASP A 17 3.32 3.98 6.30
C ASP A 17 4.36 4.13 7.42
N ASP A 18 4.01 3.71 8.64
CA ASP A 18 4.86 3.75 9.82
C ASP A 18 5.54 2.40 10.15
N CYS A 19 5.08 1.30 9.55
CA CYS A 19 5.56 -0.06 9.84
C CYS A 19 5.83 -0.83 8.55
N ALA A 20 7.02 -0.62 7.97
CA ALA A 20 7.45 -1.30 6.76
C ALA A 20 7.85 -2.77 7.00
N CYS A 21 7.52 -3.64 6.04
CA CYS A 21 8.10 -4.98 5.94
C CYS A 21 9.64 -4.84 5.77
N PHE A 22 10.43 -5.61 6.52
CA PHE A 22 11.90 -5.56 6.46
C PHE A 22 12.45 -6.86 5.89
N LYS A 23 13.05 -6.80 4.70
CA LYS A 23 13.57 -7.98 3.99
C LYS A 23 14.87 -7.63 3.28
N ASP A 24 15.82 -8.56 3.27
CA ASP A 24 17.14 -8.39 2.66
C ASP A 24 17.88 -7.12 3.13
N GLY A 25 17.67 -6.73 4.40
CA GLY A 25 18.31 -5.56 5.00
C GLY A 25 17.72 -4.20 4.59
N LYS A 26 16.60 -4.18 3.87
CA LYS A 26 15.92 -2.96 3.42
C LYS A 26 14.44 -2.93 3.80
N PRO A 27 13.88 -1.77 4.16
CA PRO A 27 12.44 -1.61 4.30
C PRO A 27 11.76 -1.67 2.93
N CYS A 28 10.55 -2.20 2.89
CA CYS A 28 9.71 -2.14 1.69
C CYS A 28 9.22 -0.70 1.44
N TYR A 29 8.73 -0.46 0.23
CA TYR A 29 8.11 0.81 -0.15
C TYR A 29 6.81 0.56 -0.93
N TRP A 30 5.93 1.56 -1.03
CA TRP A 30 4.67 1.43 -1.78
C TRP A 30 4.93 1.34 -3.28
N LEU A 31 4.40 0.30 -3.93
CA LEU A 31 4.33 0.19 -5.39
C LEU A 31 3.06 0.87 -5.93
N ALA A 32 1.95 0.69 -5.21
CA ALA A 32 0.68 1.35 -5.44
C ALA A 32 0.01 1.59 -4.08
N VAL A 33 -0.62 2.74 -3.90
CA VAL A 33 -1.31 3.10 -2.66
C VAL A 33 -2.50 4.00 -2.98
N ASP A 34 -3.62 3.69 -2.36
CA ASP A 34 -4.83 4.49 -2.34
C ASP A 34 -5.06 4.91 -0.88
N TYR A 35 -4.68 6.15 -0.58
CA TYR A 35 -4.84 6.74 0.74
C TYR A 35 -6.30 7.01 1.09
N ASP A 36 -7.17 7.30 0.10
CA ASP A 36 -8.61 7.52 0.33
C ASP A 36 -9.29 6.25 0.88
N ARG A 37 -8.76 5.08 0.52
CA ARG A 37 -9.25 3.77 0.99
C ARG A 37 -8.38 3.14 2.07
N GLY A 38 -7.24 3.75 2.42
CA GLY A 38 -6.27 3.19 3.36
C GLY A 38 -5.72 1.83 2.92
N ARG A 39 -5.59 1.58 1.61
CA ARG A 39 -5.12 0.31 1.05
C ARG A 39 -3.95 0.52 0.10
N GLY A 40 -3.01 -0.41 0.10
CA GLY A 40 -1.89 -0.38 -0.84
C GLY A 40 -1.27 -1.74 -1.10
N VAL A 41 -0.23 -1.73 -1.92
CA VAL A 41 0.65 -2.87 -2.20
C VAL A 41 2.08 -2.39 -2.09
N CYS A 42 2.85 -3.02 -1.21
CA CYS A 42 4.28 -2.73 -1.05
C CYS A 42 5.15 -3.56 -1.99
N SER A 43 6.44 -3.21 -2.04
CA SER A 43 7.47 -3.87 -2.84
C SER A 43 7.73 -5.33 -2.48
N GLU A 44 7.20 -5.83 -1.37
CA GLU A 44 7.30 -7.25 -0.99
C GLU A 44 6.06 -8.06 -1.41
N CYS A 45 5.02 -7.41 -1.92
CA CYS A 45 3.75 -8.03 -2.28
C CYS A 45 3.39 -7.81 -3.75
N HIS A 46 4.38 -7.91 -4.65
CA HIS A 46 4.19 -7.75 -6.10
C HIS A 46 3.01 -8.56 -6.65
N ASP A 47 2.79 -9.78 -6.14
CA ASP A 47 1.71 -10.67 -6.58
C ASP A 47 0.31 -10.06 -6.35
N ARG A 48 0.18 -9.16 -5.38
CA ARG A 48 -1.06 -8.44 -5.06
C ARG A 48 -1.28 -7.21 -5.92
N LEU A 49 -0.29 -6.77 -6.70
CA LEU A 49 -0.38 -5.53 -7.48
C LEU A 49 -1.45 -5.62 -8.58
N ASN A 50 -1.58 -6.78 -9.23
CA ASN A 50 -2.60 -7.00 -10.26
C ASN A 50 -4.02 -7.07 -9.65
N GLU A 51 -4.17 -7.70 -8.47
CA GLU A 51 -5.43 -7.69 -7.70
C GLU A 51 -5.79 -6.24 -7.34
N PHE A 52 -4.83 -5.48 -6.81
CA PHE A 52 -5.03 -4.10 -6.42
C PHE A 52 -5.43 -3.21 -7.61
N GLY A 53 -4.78 -3.36 -8.76
CA GLY A 53 -5.13 -2.59 -9.96
C GLY A 53 -6.53 -2.88 -10.51
N ARG A 54 -7.05 -4.10 -10.33
CA ARG A 54 -8.41 -4.46 -10.78
C ARG A 54 -9.51 -3.94 -9.86
N GLU A 55 -9.23 -3.90 -8.56
CA GLU A 55 -10.22 -3.55 -7.54
C GLU A 55 -10.20 -2.06 -7.18
N TYR A 56 -9.02 -1.43 -7.24
CA TYR A 56 -8.78 -0.06 -6.79
C TYR A 56 -8.26 0.86 -7.90
N GLY A 57 -7.91 0.33 -9.08
CA GLY A 57 -7.26 1.06 -10.18
C GLY A 57 -8.16 1.96 -11.04
N ASP A 58 -9.42 2.21 -10.65
CA ASP A 58 -10.36 3.06 -11.39
C ASP A 58 -10.68 4.38 -10.66
N THR A 59 -9.66 5.06 -10.14
CA THR A 59 -9.80 6.47 -9.68
C THR A 59 -9.02 7.47 -10.53
N GLY A 60 -8.39 7.01 -11.60
CA GLY A 60 -7.72 7.84 -12.62
C GLY A 60 -8.66 8.36 -13.71
N GLY A 61 -9.84 8.86 -13.35
CA GLY A 61 -10.69 9.61 -14.27
C GLY A 61 -10.17 11.03 -14.42
N ARG A 62 -9.48 11.32 -15.53
CA ARG A 62 -9.33 12.69 -16.03
C ARG A 62 -9.33 12.73 -17.55
#